data_AF-A0A920R979-F1
#
_entry.id   AF-A0A920R979-F1
#
_cell.length_a   1.000
_cell.length_b   1.000
_cell.length_c   1.000
_cell.angle_alpha   90.00
_cell.angle_beta   90.00
_cell.angle_gamma   90.00
#
_symmetry.space_group_name_H-M   'P 1'
#
loop_
_entity.id
_entity.type
_entity.pdbx_description
1 polymer ?
#
loop_
_entity_poly.entity_id
_entity_poly.type
_entity_poly.pdbx_seq_one_letter_code
_entity_poly.pdbx_strand_id
1 'polypeptide(L)'
;MKLRTSLLGAFICLCNWTANAELSIQITQGVDNPIPIAVVPFSNESGGFFSEDVSQIVINDLEQVGEFRALSRANMLSMPSGEQEVFYRDWRILAQDYLLVGKN
;
A
#
# COMPACT_ATOMS: atom_id res chain seq x y z
N MET A 1 -24.08 41.71 -31.80
CA MET A 1 -23.86 40.25 -32.00
C MET A 1 -22.61 39.71 -31.28
N LYS A 2 -21.49 40.45 -31.22
CA LYS A 2 -20.20 40.02 -30.60
C LYS A 2 -20.25 39.80 -29.06
N LEU A 3 -21.15 40.50 -28.35
CA LEU A 3 -21.25 40.39 -26.88
C LEU A 3 -21.91 39.07 -26.42
N ARG A 4 -22.90 38.57 -27.17
CA ARG A 4 -23.58 37.29 -26.88
C ARG A 4 -22.66 36.09 -27.12
N THR A 5 -21.83 36.15 -28.16
CA THR A 5 -20.83 35.12 -28.46
C THR A 5 -19.70 35.10 -27.43
N SER A 6 -19.30 36.27 -26.91
CA SER A 6 -18.30 36.37 -25.83
C SER A 6 -18.80 35.77 -24.52
N LEU A 7 -20.06 36.03 -24.17
CA LEU A 7 -20.70 35.50 -22.96
C LEU A 7 -20.89 33.97 -23.02
N LEU A 8 -21.21 33.44 -24.20
CA LEU A 8 -21.30 32.00 -24.43
C LEU A 8 -19.93 31.31 -24.31
N GLY A 9 -18.86 31.94 -24.80
CA GLY A 9 -17.50 31.44 -24.67
C GLY A 9 -17.01 31.41 -23.22
N ALA A 10 -17.31 32.46 -22.44
CA ALA A 10 -16.98 32.50 -21.01
C ALA A 10 -17.70 31.41 -20.20
N PHE A 11 -18.95 31.11 -20.54
CA PHE A 11 -19.75 30.07 -19.88
C PHE A 11 -19.18 28.66 -20.12
N ILE A 12 -18.70 28.37 -21.34
CA ILE A 12 -18.09 27.08 -21.68
C ILE A 12 -16.76 26.84 -20.94
N CYS A 13 -15.96 27.89 -20.70
CA CYS A 13 -14.71 27.76 -19.95
C CYS A 13 -14.93 27.35 -18.48
N LEU A 14 -16.02 27.82 -17.86
CA LEU A 14 -16.32 27.60 -16.44
C LEU A 14 -16.77 26.16 -16.12
N CYS A 15 -17.12 25.34 -17.12
CA CYS A 15 -17.62 23.98 -16.91
C CYS A 15 -16.54 22.88 -16.80
N ASN A 16 -15.25 23.20 -16.92
CA ASN A 16 -14.17 22.19 -17.00
C ASN A 16 -13.67 21.65 -15.63
N TRP A 17 -14.38 21.87 -14.52
CA TRP A 17 -13.75 21.78 -13.20
C TRP A 17 -13.76 20.41 -12.50
N THR A 18 -14.17 19.31 -13.12
CA THR A 18 -14.16 18.01 -12.41
C THR A 18 -13.81 16.83 -13.33
N ALA A 19 -12.53 16.67 -13.63
CA ALA A 19 -11.99 15.40 -14.11
C ALA A 19 -11.13 14.79 -13.00
N ASN A 20 -11.70 13.87 -12.22
CA ASN A 20 -10.93 13.03 -11.30
C ASN A 20 -10.45 11.81 -12.10
N ALA A 21 -9.17 11.81 -12.47
CA ALA A 21 -8.53 10.66 -13.09
C ALA A 21 -8.01 9.73 -11.98
N GLU A 22 -8.84 8.79 -11.55
CA GLU A 22 -8.41 7.72 -10.63
C GLU A 22 -7.69 6.63 -11.45
N LEU A 23 -6.37 6.62 -11.36
CA LEU A 23 -5.52 5.66 -12.06
C LEU A 23 -5.47 4.34 -11.27
N SER A 24 -6.22 3.34 -11.73
CA SER A 24 -6.17 1.98 -11.19
C SER A 24 -5.30 1.10 -12.10
N ILE A 25 -4.06 0.82 -11.69
CA ILE A 25 -3.16 -0.09 -12.40
C ILE A 25 -3.34 -1.49 -11.80
N GLN A 26 -3.81 -2.45 -12.60
CA GLN A 26 -3.84 -3.85 -12.20
C GLN A 26 -2.85 -4.63 -13.06
N ILE A 27 -1.76 -5.11 -12.46
CA ILE A 27 -0.79 -5.98 -13.15
C ILE A 27 -1.41 -7.37 -13.30
N THR A 28 -1.74 -7.76 -14.52
CA THR A 28 -2.42 -9.03 -14.85
C THR A 28 -1.46 -10.21 -15.05
N GLN A 29 -0.14 -9.95 -15.09
CA GLN A 29 0.90 -10.97 -15.16
C GLN A 29 1.99 -10.65 -14.14
N GLY A 30 1.95 -11.34 -13.00
CA GLY A 30 3.01 -11.30 -11.99
C GLY A 30 4.24 -12.12 -12.41
N VAL A 31 5.29 -12.09 -11.60
CA VAL A 31 6.49 -12.90 -11.83
C VAL A 31 6.23 -14.37 -11.44
N ASP A 32 6.82 -15.33 -12.15
CA ASP A 32 6.59 -16.78 -11.93
C ASP A 32 7.01 -17.27 -10.53
N ASN A 33 7.92 -16.56 -9.85
CA ASN A 33 8.40 -16.87 -8.51
C ASN A 33 8.56 -15.57 -7.68
N PRO A 34 7.47 -15.06 -7.08
CA PRO A 34 7.51 -13.81 -6.32
C PRO A 34 8.32 -13.97 -5.03
N ILE A 35 9.02 -12.89 -4.66
CA ILE A 35 9.88 -12.80 -3.49
C ILE A 35 9.01 -12.87 -2.21
N PRO A 36 9.22 -13.84 -1.32
CA PRO A 36 8.46 -13.94 -0.07
C PRO A 36 8.88 -12.85 0.92
N ILE A 37 7.90 -12.10 1.41
CA ILE A 37 8.09 -11.02 2.39
C ILE A 37 7.05 -11.09 3.52
N ALA A 38 7.49 -10.90 4.75
CA ALA A 38 6.60 -10.68 5.89
C ALA A 38 6.53 -9.18 6.22
N VAL A 39 5.33 -8.62 6.25
CA VAL A 39 5.07 -7.24 6.66
C VAL A 39 4.26 -7.26 7.96
N VAL A 40 4.92 -7.00 9.09
CA VAL A 40 4.30 -7.07 10.41
C VAL A 40 3.40 -5.85 10.65
N PRO A 41 2.25 -5.98 11.34
CA PRO A 41 1.46 -4.82 11.75
C PRO A 41 2.28 -3.82 12.56
N PHE A 42 2.30 -2.56 12.14
CA PHE A 42 3.12 -1.54 12.79
C PHE A 42 2.56 -1.27 14.19
N SER A 43 3.45 -1.25 15.19
CA SER A 43 3.04 -0.91 16.55
C SER A 43 3.04 0.60 16.76
N ASN A 44 2.16 1.08 17.62
CA ASN A 44 2.18 2.47 18.06
C ASN A 44 2.76 2.56 19.47
N GLU A 45 3.91 3.20 19.66
CA GLU A 45 4.55 3.28 20.98
C GLU A 45 3.77 4.18 21.95
N SER A 46 2.96 5.11 21.44
CA SER A 46 2.14 6.02 22.24
C SER A 46 0.84 5.39 22.75
N GLY A 47 0.62 4.07 22.51
CA GLY A 47 -0.53 3.32 23.03
C GLY A 47 -1.86 3.58 22.30
N GLY A 48 -1.82 4.24 21.14
CA GLY A 48 -2.98 4.46 20.27
C GLY A 48 -3.05 3.46 19.10
N PHE A 49 -4.12 3.52 18.30
CA PHE A 49 -4.16 2.84 17.01
C PHE A 49 -3.75 3.83 15.92
N PHE A 50 -3.07 3.36 14.87
CA PHE A 50 -2.96 4.15 13.65
C PHE A 50 -4.36 4.38 13.06
N SER A 51 -4.61 5.57 12.48
CA SER A 51 -5.88 5.84 11.78
C SER A 51 -6.06 4.94 10.55
N GLU A 52 -4.96 4.41 10.02
CA GLU A 52 -4.90 3.55 8.85
C GLU A 52 -3.97 2.37 9.11
N ASP A 53 -4.26 1.24 8.49
CA ASP A 53 -3.40 0.07 8.57
C ASP A 53 -2.25 0.17 7.56
N VAL A 54 -1.19 0.86 7.96
CA VAL A 54 0.01 1.08 7.12
C VAL A 54 0.56 -0.23 6.57
N SER A 55 0.55 -1.31 7.37
CA SER A 55 1.04 -2.60 6.90
C SER A 55 0.16 -3.23 5.82
N GLN A 56 -1.17 -3.02 5.84
CA GLN A 56 -2.03 -3.42 4.71
C GLN A 56 -1.75 -2.59 3.46
N ILE A 57 -1.53 -1.27 3.61
CA ILE A 57 -1.21 -0.41 2.47
C ILE A 57 0.08 -0.90 1.80
N VAL A 58 1.13 -1.14 2.58
CA VAL A 58 2.40 -1.69 2.08
C VAL A 58 2.20 -3.05 1.40
N ILE A 59 1.41 -3.96 1.99
CA ILE A 59 1.11 -5.26 1.37
C ILE A 59 0.43 -5.07 0.00
N ASN A 60 -0.60 -4.23 -0.07
CA ASN A 60 -1.34 -3.97 -1.31
C ASN A 60 -0.43 -3.41 -2.41
N ASP A 61 0.44 -2.46 -2.08
CA ASP A 61 1.38 -1.88 -3.03
C ASP A 61 2.39 -2.92 -3.53
N LEU A 62 2.95 -3.74 -2.62
CA LEU A 62 3.92 -4.78 -2.97
C LEU A 62 3.30 -5.89 -3.84
N GLU A 63 2.08 -6.31 -3.52
CA GLU A 63 1.35 -7.32 -4.30
C GLU A 63 0.89 -6.77 -5.65
N GLN A 64 0.55 -5.47 -5.74
CA GLN A 64 0.19 -4.82 -6.99
C GLN A 64 1.36 -4.78 -7.99
N VAL A 65 2.60 -4.66 -7.52
CA VAL A 65 3.81 -4.75 -8.35
C VAL A 65 4.03 -6.17 -8.89
N GLY A 66 3.52 -7.21 -8.20
CA GLY A 66 3.61 -8.60 -8.62
C GLY A 66 5.00 -9.24 -8.45
N GLU A 67 5.97 -8.52 -7.89
CA GLU A 67 7.31 -9.04 -7.54
C GLU A 67 7.34 -9.71 -6.17
N PHE A 68 6.39 -9.38 -5.28
CA PHE A 68 6.37 -9.85 -3.90
C PHE A 68 5.16 -10.72 -3.61
N ARG A 69 5.32 -11.64 -2.66
CA ARG A 69 4.23 -12.41 -2.07
C ARG A 69 4.25 -12.24 -0.56
N ALA A 70 3.25 -11.55 -0.03
CA ALA A 70 3.17 -11.27 1.38
C ALA A 70 2.74 -12.51 2.18
N LEU A 71 3.36 -12.73 3.34
CA LEU A 71 2.89 -13.69 4.32
C LEU A 71 1.61 -13.15 4.99
N SER A 72 0.53 -13.94 4.94
CA SER A 72 -0.69 -13.62 5.69
C SER A 72 -0.43 -13.50 7.19
N ARG A 73 -1.04 -12.50 7.84
CA ARG A 73 -0.94 -12.27 9.29
C ARG A 73 -1.31 -13.48 10.13
N ALA A 74 -2.28 -14.26 9.68
CA ALA A 74 -2.73 -15.47 10.38
C ALA A 74 -1.65 -16.57 10.41
N ASN A 75 -0.67 -16.52 9.51
CA ASN A 75 0.42 -17.47 9.42
C ASN A 75 1.71 -16.98 10.11
N MET A 76 1.71 -15.77 10.66
CA MET A 76 2.85 -15.24 11.40
C MET A 76 2.98 -15.94 12.76
N LEU A 77 4.22 -16.28 13.14
CA LEU A 77 4.51 -16.89 14.45
C LEU A 77 4.69 -15.84 15.56
N SER A 78 4.99 -14.59 15.19
CA SER A 78 5.14 -13.45 16.10
C SER A 78 4.88 -12.14 15.37
N MET A 79 4.67 -11.06 16.13
CA MET A 79 4.47 -9.70 15.60
C MET A 79 5.45 -8.72 16.28
N PRO A 80 6.75 -8.78 15.94
CA PRO A 80 7.75 -7.89 16.52
C PRO A 80 7.56 -6.45 16.06
N SER A 81 7.65 -5.51 16.99
CA SER A 81 7.57 -4.07 16.73
C SER A 81 8.90 -3.46 16.30
N GLY A 82 10.01 -4.10 16.66
CA GLY A 82 11.36 -3.65 16.36
C GLY A 82 12.35 -4.79 16.25
N GLU A 83 13.55 -4.47 15.73
CA GLU A 83 14.60 -5.44 15.43
C GLU A 83 14.98 -6.32 16.62
N GLN A 84 15.01 -5.76 17.83
CA GLN A 84 15.40 -6.49 19.04
C GLN A 84 14.41 -7.60 19.42
N GLU A 85 13.17 -7.54 18.93
CA GLU A 85 12.11 -8.53 19.15
C GLU A 85 12.09 -9.60 18.04
N VAL A 86 12.92 -9.45 17.00
CA VAL A 86 12.92 -10.35 15.84
C VAL A 86 13.68 -11.64 16.15
N PHE A 87 12.95 -12.75 16.19
CA PHE A 87 13.53 -14.09 16.17
C PHE A 87 13.67 -14.59 14.72
N TYR A 88 14.80 -14.29 14.07
CA TYR A 88 15.06 -14.63 12.65
C TYR A 88 14.81 -16.09 12.26
N ARG A 89 14.97 -17.03 13.21
CA ARG A 89 14.69 -18.44 12.99
C ARG A 89 13.22 -18.68 12.60
N ASP A 90 12.29 -17.97 13.22
CA ASP A 90 10.86 -18.19 13.02
C ASP A 90 10.45 -17.79 11.59
N TRP A 91 11.03 -16.71 11.08
CA TRP A 91 10.86 -16.24 9.70
C TRP A 91 11.53 -17.14 8.67
N ARG A 92 12.69 -17.72 9.00
CA ARG A 92 13.38 -18.71 8.15
C ARG A 92 12.56 -19.99 8.00
N ILE A 93 11.90 -20.45 9.06
CA ILE A 93 11.00 -21.62 9.02
C ILE A 93 9.80 -21.35 8.12
N LEU A 94 9.29 -20.11 8.13
CA LEU A 94 8.22 -19.64 7.26
C LEU A 94 8.68 -19.35 5.81
N ALA A 95 9.95 -19.60 5.47
CA ALA A 95 10.56 -19.32 4.17
C ALA A 95 10.34 -17.86 3.72
N GLN A 96 10.52 -16.91 4.63
CA GLN A 96 10.47 -15.48 4.32
C GLN A 96 11.89 -14.95 4.10
N ASP A 97 12.12 -14.33 2.94
CA ASP A 97 13.43 -13.77 2.58
C ASP A 97 13.60 -12.36 3.16
N TYR A 98 12.49 -11.63 3.28
CA TYR A 98 12.46 -10.28 3.83
C TYR A 98 11.45 -10.18 4.98
N LEU A 99 11.78 -9.32 5.95
CA LEU A 99 10.91 -8.97 7.07
C LEU A 99 10.88 -7.45 7.19
N LEU A 100 9.68 -6.88 7.21
CA LEU A 100 9.44 -5.48 7.46
C LEU A 100 8.74 -5.33 8.81
N VAL A 101 9.40 -4.61 9.71
CA VAL A 101 8.90 -4.20 11.02
C VAL A 101 8.90 -2.68 11.09
N GLY A 102 7.98 -2.12 11.88
CA GLY A 102 7.83 -0.68 11.99
C GLY A 102 7.14 -0.29 13.28
N LYS A 103 7.57 0.84 13.83
CA LYS A 103 6.97 1.50 14.98
C LYS A 103 7.12 3.02 14.84
N ASN A 104 6.27 3.78 15.52
CA ASN A 104 6.31 5.24 15.56
C ASN A 104 6.70 5.78 16.94
#